data_AF-A0A536VUT7-F1
#
_entry.id   AF-A0A536VUT7-F1
#
_cell.length_a   1.000
_cell.length_b   1.000
_cell.length_c   1.000
_cell.angle_alpha   90.00
_cell.angle_beta   90.00
_cell.angle_gamma   90.00
#
_symmetry.space_group_name_H-M   'P 1'
#
loop_
_entity.id
_entity.type
_entity.pdbx_description
1 polymer ?
#
loop_
_entity_poly.entity_id
_entity_poly.type
_entity_poly.pdbx_seq_one_letter_code
_entity_poly.pdbx_strand_id
1 'polypeptide(L)'
;AKLVNLNVNAFDALKWRSVELIADAKAGLAQLSLAAGAWKSTTDWEAKAKKGADAWRADIARITGKRDVALPYEGEVIGAVQRTAPDSATRDIVVCAAGTLPADLHKLWRTATPGGYHMEYGYSCMGYEIAGGLGVKMARPDREVIVIVGDGSYLMLNSEIATSLLLDQKLVIVVLDNHGYGCINRLQQACGGAPFNNLFADSVQGRSGAPKIDFAAHAAAMGALAENVKTIRELEAALKRARAADRTYVVCVETDPNRTTEEGGWWWEVAVPEVSDRESVHKARAAYEDGKRQQKS
;
A
#
# COMPACT_ATOMS: atom_id res chain seq x y z
N ALA A 1 18.58 18.94 14.27
CA ALA A 1 19.16 19.43 12.99
C ALA A 1 18.47 20.74 12.61
N LYS A 2 19.02 21.55 11.69
CA LYS A 2 18.23 22.63 11.07
C LYS A 2 17.49 22.04 9.86
N LEU A 3 16.19 22.29 9.77
CA LEU A 3 15.35 21.86 8.64
C LEU A 3 15.14 23.03 7.69
N VAL A 4 15.10 22.75 6.39
CA VAL A 4 14.76 23.72 5.34
C VAL A 4 13.56 23.14 4.60
N ASN A 5 12.51 23.94 4.38
CA ASN A 5 11.29 23.49 3.71
C ASN A 5 10.97 24.40 2.53
N LEU A 6 11.05 23.85 1.33
CA LEU A 6 10.68 24.49 0.08
C LEU A 6 9.24 24.10 -0.26
N ASN A 7 8.33 25.07 -0.19
CA ASN A 7 6.91 24.82 -0.46
C ASN A 7 6.24 26.04 -1.10
N VAL A 8 5.26 25.80 -1.97
CA VAL A 8 4.43 26.87 -2.55
C VAL A 8 3.44 27.44 -1.53
N ASN A 9 3.05 26.63 -0.54
CA ASN A 9 2.15 27.03 0.53
C ASN A 9 2.96 27.49 1.76
N ALA A 10 2.81 28.76 2.12
CA ALA A 10 3.48 29.34 3.29
C ALA A 10 3.17 28.57 4.59
N PHE A 11 1.92 28.11 4.77
CA PHE A 11 1.54 27.34 5.95
C PHE A 11 2.27 25.99 6.03
N ASP A 12 2.55 25.37 4.90
CA ASP A 12 3.32 24.12 4.88
C ASP A 12 4.82 24.38 5.07
N ALA A 13 5.34 25.51 4.56
CA ALA A 13 6.74 25.89 4.72
C ALA A 13 7.15 26.04 6.20
N LEU A 14 6.30 26.63 7.04
CA LEU A 14 6.61 26.85 8.48
C LEU A 14 6.55 25.58 9.35
N LYS A 15 6.01 24.47 8.83
CA LYS A 15 5.90 23.20 9.59
C LYS A 15 7.27 22.77 10.13
N TRP A 16 7.26 22.17 11.31
CA TRP A 16 8.46 21.68 12.01
C TRP A 16 9.51 22.77 12.32
N ARG A 17 9.09 24.05 12.42
CA ARG A 17 9.97 25.20 12.68
C ARG A 17 11.14 25.27 11.70
N SER A 18 10.86 24.95 10.44
CA SER A 18 11.88 24.94 9.39
C SER A 18 12.31 26.36 8.99
N VAL A 19 13.44 26.47 8.29
CA VAL A 19 13.77 27.65 7.50
C VAL A 19 12.89 27.63 6.25
N GLU A 20 11.98 28.59 6.17
CA GLU A 20 10.94 28.67 5.15
C GLU A 20 11.52 29.14 3.81
N LEU A 21 11.24 28.41 2.73
CA LEU A 21 11.47 28.83 1.36
C LEU A 21 10.14 28.75 0.60
N ILE A 22 9.55 29.91 0.30
CA ILE A 22 8.25 29.98 -0.39
C ILE A 22 8.48 30.11 -1.89
N ALA A 23 8.40 29.00 -2.61
CA ALA A 23 8.56 28.96 -4.06
C ALA A 23 8.02 27.65 -4.66
N ASP A 24 7.76 27.68 -5.97
CA ASP A 24 7.60 26.47 -6.76
C ASP A 24 8.81 25.55 -6.59
N ALA A 25 8.56 24.24 -6.46
CA ALA A 25 9.62 23.27 -6.17
C ALA A 25 10.69 23.23 -7.28
N LYS A 26 10.28 23.30 -8.56
CA LYS A 26 11.22 23.28 -9.69
C LYS A 26 12.06 24.55 -9.73
N ALA A 27 11.42 25.71 -9.63
CA ALA A 27 12.13 27.00 -9.62
C ALA A 27 13.05 27.16 -8.40
N GLY A 28 12.57 26.78 -7.21
CA GLY A 28 13.33 26.85 -5.96
C GLY A 28 14.55 25.93 -5.97
N LEU A 29 14.40 24.68 -6.43
CA LEU A 29 15.53 23.75 -6.57
C LEU A 29 16.58 24.23 -7.57
N ALA A 30 16.17 24.90 -8.67
CA ALA A 30 17.10 25.47 -9.62
C ALA A 30 17.94 26.60 -9.01
N GLN A 31 17.31 27.51 -8.24
CA GLN A 31 18.02 28.57 -7.54
C GLN A 31 18.95 28.04 -6.44
N LEU A 32 18.48 27.05 -5.66
CA LEU A 32 19.31 26.38 -4.66
C LEU A 32 20.52 25.70 -5.29
N SER A 33 20.35 25.04 -6.44
CA SER A 33 21.44 24.39 -7.17
C SER A 33 22.47 25.41 -7.66
N LEU A 34 22.01 26.55 -8.20
CA LEU A 34 22.89 27.64 -8.61
C LEU A 34 23.67 28.23 -7.43
N ALA A 35 22.99 28.49 -6.31
CA ALA A 35 23.59 29.05 -5.10
C ALA A 35 24.57 28.08 -4.42
N ALA A 36 24.31 26.77 -4.48
CA ALA A 36 25.21 25.74 -3.94
C ALA A 36 26.51 25.61 -4.76
N GLY A 37 26.50 25.98 -6.04
CA GLY A 37 27.67 25.95 -6.91
C GLY A 37 28.33 24.57 -6.95
N ALA A 38 29.60 24.51 -6.58
CA ALA A 38 30.38 23.26 -6.57
C ALA A 38 30.29 22.48 -5.24
N TRP A 39 29.46 22.92 -4.28
CA TRP A 39 29.34 22.26 -2.99
C TRP A 39 28.85 20.82 -3.15
N LYS A 40 29.45 19.90 -2.39
CA LYS A 40 29.07 18.48 -2.29
C LYS A 40 29.15 18.04 -0.83
N SER A 41 28.33 17.06 -0.46
CA SER A 41 28.49 16.37 0.83
C SER A 41 29.84 15.67 0.90
N THR A 42 30.27 15.32 2.12
CA THR A 42 31.48 14.50 2.29
C THR A 42 31.31 13.13 1.65
N THR A 43 32.43 12.53 1.21
CA THR A 43 32.46 11.17 0.67
C THR A 43 31.94 10.14 1.66
N ASP A 44 32.20 10.33 2.96
CA ASP A 44 31.72 9.44 4.02
C ASP A 44 30.20 9.49 4.16
N TRP A 45 29.61 10.69 4.02
CA TRP A 45 28.17 10.85 4.04
C TRP A 45 27.51 10.19 2.83
N GLU A 46 28.07 10.40 1.64
CA GLU A 46 27.60 9.76 0.40
C GLU A 46 27.71 8.22 0.50
N ALA A 47 28.84 7.70 0.97
CA ALA A 47 29.05 6.27 1.17
C ALA A 47 28.04 5.67 2.16
N LYS A 48 27.76 6.38 3.27
CA LYS A 48 26.74 5.98 4.24
C LYS A 48 25.34 5.93 3.61
N ALA A 49 24.97 6.98 2.87
CA ALA A 49 23.68 7.05 2.19
C ALA A 49 23.52 5.94 1.14
N LYS A 50 24.55 5.70 0.33
CA LYS A 50 24.57 4.64 -0.67
C LYS A 50 24.45 3.26 -0.03
N LYS A 51 25.23 2.98 1.02
CA LYS A 51 25.16 1.72 1.76
C LYS A 51 23.75 1.46 2.31
N GLY A 52 23.11 2.49 2.90
CA GLY A 52 21.74 2.37 3.38
C GLY A 52 20.72 2.10 2.26
N ALA A 53 20.84 2.82 1.14
CA ALA A 53 19.97 2.61 -0.01
C ALA A 53 20.15 1.23 -0.66
N ASP A 54 21.39 0.74 -0.76
CA ASP A 54 21.71 -0.60 -1.27
C ASP A 54 21.17 -1.70 -0.35
N ALA A 55 21.30 -1.54 0.97
CA ALA A 55 20.73 -2.46 1.94
C ALA A 55 19.20 -2.52 1.82
N TRP A 56 18.52 -1.37 1.71
CA TRP A 56 17.07 -1.34 1.54
C TRP A 56 16.61 -1.95 0.21
N ARG A 57 17.35 -1.72 -0.88
CA ARG A 57 17.09 -2.38 -2.17
C ARG A 57 17.20 -3.90 -2.06
N ALA A 58 18.18 -4.40 -1.30
CA ALA A 58 18.33 -5.83 -1.04
C ALA A 58 17.16 -6.40 -0.23
N ASP A 59 16.66 -5.67 0.77
CA ASP A 59 15.46 -6.05 1.52
C ASP A 59 14.22 -6.12 0.63
N ILE A 60 13.99 -5.11 -0.21
CA ILE A 60 12.89 -5.14 -1.19
C ILE A 60 13.01 -6.36 -2.09
N ALA A 61 14.19 -6.63 -2.67
CA ALA A 61 14.40 -7.77 -3.55
C ALA A 61 14.17 -9.11 -2.85
N ARG A 62 14.53 -9.21 -1.57
CA ARG A 62 14.25 -10.39 -0.74
C ARG A 62 12.75 -10.53 -0.51
N ILE A 63 12.07 -9.50 -0.02
CA ILE A 63 10.63 -9.49 0.32
C ILE A 63 9.79 -9.79 -0.92
N THR A 64 10.04 -9.06 -2.00
CA THR A 64 9.33 -9.16 -3.28
C THR A 64 9.94 -10.22 -4.21
N GLY A 65 10.72 -11.16 -3.68
CA GLY A 65 11.30 -12.26 -4.45
C GLY A 65 10.27 -13.37 -4.74
N LYS A 66 10.61 -14.31 -5.61
CA LYS A 66 9.81 -15.52 -5.81
C LYS A 66 9.97 -16.45 -4.60
N ARG A 67 8.86 -16.87 -4.02
CA ARG A 67 8.81 -17.81 -2.90
C ARG A 67 7.62 -18.74 -3.06
N ASP A 68 7.81 -20.00 -2.69
CA ASP A 68 6.70 -20.93 -2.50
C ASP A 68 6.27 -20.85 -1.05
N VAL A 69 5.09 -20.29 -0.82
CA VAL A 69 4.45 -20.15 0.49
C VAL A 69 3.07 -20.76 0.41
N ALA A 70 2.61 -21.34 1.52
CA ALA A 70 1.27 -21.94 1.59
C ALA A 70 0.17 -20.88 1.51
N LEU A 71 0.38 -19.75 2.18
CA LEU A 71 -0.52 -18.60 2.20
C LEU A 71 0.31 -17.31 2.02
N PRO A 72 0.13 -16.56 0.93
CA PRO A 72 0.90 -15.35 0.69
C PRO A 72 0.46 -14.20 1.60
N TYR A 73 1.31 -13.19 1.76
CA TYR A 73 0.92 -11.88 2.31
C TYR A 73 1.21 -10.75 1.31
N GLU A 74 0.87 -9.52 1.66
CA GLU A 74 0.92 -8.35 0.78
C GLU A 74 2.26 -8.19 0.04
N GLY A 75 3.40 -8.39 0.72
CA GLY A 75 4.72 -8.23 0.12
C GLY A 75 5.02 -9.22 -1.02
N GLU A 76 4.56 -10.46 -0.89
CA GLU A 76 4.71 -11.51 -1.90
C GLU A 76 3.79 -11.26 -3.10
N VAL A 77 2.56 -10.78 -2.84
CA VAL A 77 1.59 -10.37 -3.86
C VAL A 77 2.09 -9.16 -4.66
N ILE A 78 2.59 -8.11 -3.99
CA ILE A 78 3.18 -6.92 -4.63
C ILE A 78 4.34 -7.32 -5.55
N GLY A 79 5.23 -8.19 -5.06
CA GLY A 79 6.32 -8.72 -5.87
C GLY A 79 5.83 -9.52 -7.08
N ALA A 80 4.84 -10.39 -6.90
CA ALA A 80 4.25 -11.17 -7.99
C ALA A 80 3.65 -10.27 -9.08
N VAL A 81 2.91 -9.23 -8.67
CA VAL A 81 2.35 -8.23 -9.58
C VAL A 81 3.43 -7.57 -10.43
N GLN A 82 4.47 -7.04 -9.80
CA GLN A 82 5.53 -6.32 -10.52
C GLN A 82 6.35 -7.24 -11.44
N ARG A 83 6.62 -8.48 -11.02
CA ARG A 83 7.40 -9.45 -11.83
C ARG A 83 6.68 -9.95 -13.07
N THR A 84 5.37 -9.74 -13.20
CA THR A 84 4.60 -10.23 -14.36
C THR A 84 4.87 -9.47 -15.65
N ALA A 85 5.49 -8.29 -15.58
CA ALA A 85 5.90 -7.51 -16.75
C ALA A 85 7.31 -6.91 -16.54
N PRO A 86 8.26 -7.14 -17.46
CA PRO A 86 9.63 -6.62 -17.32
C PRO A 86 9.69 -5.08 -17.35
N ASP A 87 8.69 -4.43 -17.95
CA ASP A 87 8.52 -2.98 -18.03
C ASP A 87 7.56 -2.43 -16.96
N SER A 88 7.16 -3.22 -15.97
CA SER A 88 6.24 -2.78 -14.89
C SER A 88 6.70 -1.47 -14.24
N ALA A 89 7.99 -1.32 -13.93
CA ALA A 89 8.53 -0.11 -13.29
C ALA A 89 8.38 1.17 -14.14
N THR A 90 8.22 1.05 -15.46
CA THR A 90 8.06 2.21 -16.36
C THR A 90 6.65 2.34 -16.94
N ARG A 91 5.87 1.24 -16.99
CA ARG A 91 4.55 1.16 -17.63
C ARG A 91 3.38 1.03 -16.66
N ASP A 92 3.56 0.41 -15.50
CA ASP A 92 2.44 0.23 -14.58
C ASP A 92 2.16 1.51 -13.78
N ILE A 93 0.91 1.68 -13.38
CA ILE A 93 0.49 2.61 -12.34
C ILE A 93 -0.25 1.80 -11.30
N VAL A 94 0.31 1.68 -10.10
CA VAL A 94 -0.42 1.07 -8.98
C VAL A 94 -1.39 2.08 -8.37
N VAL A 95 -2.59 1.60 -8.05
CA VAL A 95 -3.65 2.38 -7.41
C VAL A 95 -4.13 1.66 -6.15
N CYS A 96 -4.18 2.36 -5.03
CA CYS A 96 -4.75 1.88 -3.76
C CYS A 96 -5.11 3.08 -2.85
N ALA A 97 -5.81 2.84 -1.74
CA ALA A 97 -6.21 3.89 -0.79
C ALA A 97 -6.13 3.46 0.68
N ALA A 98 -6.56 2.25 1.03
CA ALA A 98 -6.79 1.91 2.44
C ALA A 98 -6.18 0.57 2.90
N GLY A 99 -6.10 0.40 4.22
CA GLY A 99 -5.63 -0.83 4.88
C GLY A 99 -4.11 -0.87 5.07
N THR A 100 -3.52 -2.07 5.03
CA THR A 100 -2.06 -2.24 5.12
C THR A 100 -1.36 -1.95 3.80
N LEU A 101 -2.08 -2.08 2.68
CA LEU A 101 -1.55 -1.89 1.33
C LEU A 101 -0.88 -0.53 1.09
N PRO A 102 -1.40 0.64 1.55
CA PRO A 102 -0.71 1.91 1.38
C PRO A 102 0.71 1.92 1.98
N ALA A 103 0.89 1.31 3.16
CA ALA A 103 2.20 1.22 3.81
C ALA A 103 3.14 0.26 3.07
N ASP A 104 2.66 -0.92 2.72
CA ASP A 104 3.49 -1.93 2.04
C ASP A 104 3.79 -1.56 0.59
N LEU A 105 2.86 -0.93 -0.13
CA LEU A 105 3.12 -0.39 -1.46
C LEU A 105 4.10 0.78 -1.40
N HIS A 106 4.06 1.63 -0.39
CA HIS A 106 5.05 2.70 -0.21
C HIS A 106 6.48 2.13 -0.05
N LYS A 107 6.61 1.07 0.75
CA LYS A 107 7.88 0.38 0.99
C LYS A 107 8.36 -0.38 -0.25
N LEU A 108 7.47 -1.12 -0.91
CA LEU A 108 7.83 -2.21 -1.82
C LEU A 108 7.57 -1.91 -3.29
N TRP A 109 6.60 -1.05 -3.65
CA TRP A 109 6.30 -0.79 -5.06
C TRP A 109 7.42 0.01 -5.72
N ARG A 110 8.03 -0.48 -6.81
CA ARG A 110 9.14 0.22 -7.50
C ARG A 110 8.65 0.80 -8.82
N THR A 111 8.71 2.12 -8.92
CA THR A 111 8.52 2.86 -10.18
C THR A 111 9.83 3.56 -10.55
N ALA A 112 10.16 3.54 -11.84
CA ALA A 112 11.27 4.28 -12.45
C ALA A 112 10.79 5.57 -13.14
N THR A 113 9.48 5.83 -13.17
CA THR A 113 8.90 7.02 -13.79
C THR A 113 7.93 7.75 -12.85
N PRO A 114 7.85 9.10 -12.91
CA PRO A 114 6.83 9.84 -12.20
C PRO A 114 5.42 9.36 -12.57
N GLY A 115 4.53 9.27 -11.57
CA GLY A 115 3.14 8.86 -11.77
C GLY A 115 2.92 7.34 -11.90
N GLY A 116 3.93 6.50 -11.63
CA GLY A 116 3.76 5.04 -11.53
C GLY A 116 3.21 4.53 -10.19
N TYR A 117 2.89 5.45 -9.27
CA TYR A 117 2.36 5.17 -7.94
C TYR A 117 1.30 6.22 -7.61
N HIS A 118 0.05 5.78 -7.46
CA HIS A 118 -1.09 6.63 -7.14
C HIS A 118 -1.75 6.10 -5.87
N MET A 119 -1.63 6.85 -4.77
CA MET A 119 -2.13 6.43 -3.47
C MET A 119 -2.95 7.56 -2.87
N GLU A 120 -4.15 7.24 -2.39
CA GLU A 120 -4.96 8.18 -1.64
C GLU A 120 -4.50 8.15 -0.16
N TYR A 121 -3.93 9.25 0.31
CA TYR A 121 -3.43 9.40 1.70
C TYR A 121 -4.17 10.47 2.50
N GLY A 122 -5.07 11.23 1.88
CA GLY A 122 -5.76 12.33 2.52
C GLY A 122 -6.84 11.82 3.47
N TYR A 123 -7.79 11.04 2.95
CA TYR A 123 -8.87 10.46 3.75
C TYR A 123 -8.67 8.97 4.04
N SER A 124 -7.79 8.29 3.30
CA SER A 124 -7.59 6.84 3.33
C SER A 124 -8.92 6.10 3.15
N CYS A 125 -9.75 6.57 2.21
CA CYS A 125 -11.14 6.13 2.08
C CYS A 125 -11.24 4.77 1.39
N MET A 126 -11.78 3.78 2.09
CA MET A 126 -12.11 2.47 1.52
C MET A 126 -13.17 2.60 0.42
N GLY A 127 -13.01 1.82 -0.65
CA GLY A 127 -13.82 1.88 -1.88
C GLY A 127 -13.23 2.80 -2.95
N TYR A 128 -12.25 3.66 -2.62
CA TYR A 128 -11.62 4.53 -3.62
C TYR A 128 -10.89 3.75 -4.72
N GLU A 129 -10.33 2.57 -4.42
CA GLU A 129 -9.31 1.94 -5.24
C GLU A 129 -9.75 1.66 -6.68
N ILE A 130 -10.96 1.13 -6.88
CA ILE A 130 -11.49 0.80 -8.21
C ILE A 130 -11.91 2.07 -8.96
N ALA A 131 -12.62 2.99 -8.30
CA ALA A 131 -13.03 4.26 -8.89
C ALA A 131 -11.83 5.16 -9.26
N GLY A 132 -10.84 5.21 -8.36
CA GLY A 132 -9.55 5.88 -8.59
C GLY A 132 -8.78 5.22 -9.73
N GLY A 133 -8.79 3.88 -9.80
CA GLY A 133 -8.22 3.12 -10.91
C GLY A 133 -8.85 3.50 -12.26
N LEU A 134 -10.17 3.59 -12.31
CA LEU A 134 -10.90 4.04 -13.49
C LEU A 134 -10.48 5.46 -13.91
N GLY A 135 -10.43 6.41 -12.97
CA GLY A 135 -9.98 7.77 -13.25
C GLY A 135 -8.53 7.84 -13.74
N VAL A 136 -7.63 7.06 -13.14
CA VAL A 136 -6.23 6.95 -13.57
C VAL A 136 -6.15 6.37 -14.98
N LYS A 137 -6.96 5.35 -15.32
CA LYS A 137 -6.98 4.74 -16.65
C LYS A 137 -7.47 5.73 -17.70
N MET A 138 -8.53 6.48 -17.41
CA MET A 138 -9.02 7.55 -18.28
C MET A 138 -7.96 8.63 -18.51
N ALA A 139 -7.19 9.01 -17.48
CA ALA A 139 -6.13 10.00 -17.60
C ALA A 139 -4.87 9.46 -18.30
N ARG A 140 -4.63 8.15 -18.24
CA ARG A 140 -3.42 7.47 -18.75
C ARG A 140 -3.80 6.19 -19.52
N PRO A 141 -4.50 6.32 -20.67
CA PRO A 141 -5.07 5.18 -21.39
C PRO A 141 -4.03 4.16 -21.85
N ASP A 142 -2.80 4.60 -22.17
CA ASP A 142 -1.72 3.72 -22.65
C ASP A 142 -0.99 2.94 -21.54
N ARG A 143 -1.24 3.29 -20.27
CA ARG A 143 -0.57 2.68 -19.12
C ARG A 143 -1.38 1.48 -18.60
N GLU A 144 -0.69 0.51 -18.01
CA GLU A 144 -1.37 -0.58 -17.30
C GLU A 144 -1.74 -0.08 -15.90
N VAL A 145 -3.03 -0.04 -15.59
CA VAL A 145 -3.51 0.38 -14.27
C VAL A 145 -3.77 -0.85 -13.43
N ILE A 146 -3.00 -0.96 -12.35
CA ILE A 146 -3.06 -2.08 -11.41
C ILE A 146 -3.71 -1.59 -10.12
N VAL A 147 -4.96 -1.99 -9.89
CA VAL A 147 -5.67 -1.72 -8.64
C VAL A 147 -5.37 -2.86 -7.68
N ILE A 148 -4.80 -2.56 -6.52
CA ILE A 148 -4.60 -3.56 -5.46
C ILE A 148 -5.50 -3.17 -4.30
N VAL A 149 -6.40 -4.08 -3.92
CA VAL A 149 -7.51 -3.77 -3.02
C VAL A 149 -7.74 -4.93 -2.05
N GLY A 150 -8.01 -4.63 -0.78
CA GLY A 150 -8.44 -5.65 0.18
C GLY A 150 -9.91 -6.04 -0.02
N ASP A 151 -10.26 -7.27 0.31
CA ASP A 151 -11.64 -7.78 0.38
C ASP A 151 -12.66 -6.80 0.98
N GLY A 152 -12.38 -6.25 2.16
CA GLY A 152 -13.27 -5.29 2.82
C GLY A 152 -13.49 -4.02 2.01
N SER A 153 -12.44 -3.51 1.34
CA SER A 153 -12.52 -2.30 0.52
C SER A 153 -13.23 -2.57 -0.82
N TYR A 154 -12.99 -3.74 -1.40
CA TYR A 154 -13.69 -4.21 -2.60
C TYR A 154 -15.21 -4.22 -2.38
N LEU A 155 -15.68 -4.68 -1.22
CA LEU A 155 -17.12 -4.72 -0.91
C LEU A 155 -17.79 -3.34 -0.78
N MET A 156 -17.02 -2.24 -0.69
CA MET A 156 -17.59 -0.90 -0.56
C MET A 156 -17.97 -0.23 -1.88
N LEU A 157 -17.15 -0.40 -2.94
CA LEU A 157 -17.39 0.27 -4.23
C LEU A 157 -16.98 -0.58 -5.45
N ASN A 158 -17.24 -1.89 -5.38
CA ASN A 158 -17.00 -2.82 -6.50
C ASN A 158 -17.84 -2.54 -7.76
N SER A 159 -18.96 -1.83 -7.66
CA SER A 159 -19.87 -1.57 -8.78
C SER A 159 -19.19 -0.81 -9.91
N GLU A 160 -18.11 -0.08 -9.63
CA GLU A 160 -17.31 0.62 -10.65
C GLU A 160 -16.57 -0.33 -11.61
N ILE A 161 -16.54 -1.64 -11.32
CA ILE A 161 -16.18 -2.65 -12.33
C ILE A 161 -17.12 -2.57 -13.53
N ALA A 162 -18.44 -2.46 -13.31
CA ALA A 162 -19.41 -2.31 -14.39
C ALA A 162 -19.19 -1.00 -15.17
N THR A 163 -18.86 0.09 -14.48
CA THR A 163 -18.51 1.38 -15.11
C THR A 163 -17.24 1.25 -15.97
N SER A 164 -16.21 0.56 -15.48
CA SER A 164 -14.97 0.33 -16.25
C SER A 164 -15.25 -0.42 -17.56
N LEU A 165 -16.18 -1.37 -17.55
CA LEU A 165 -16.60 -2.13 -18.73
C LEU A 165 -17.46 -1.29 -19.66
N LEU A 166 -18.40 -0.51 -19.13
CA LEU A 166 -19.23 0.42 -19.90
C LEU A 166 -18.39 1.43 -20.69
N LEU A 167 -17.31 1.92 -20.08
CA LEU A 167 -16.44 2.95 -20.67
C LEU A 167 -15.23 2.37 -21.45
N ASP A 168 -15.15 1.04 -21.55
CA ASP A 168 -14.00 0.34 -22.16
C ASP A 168 -12.64 0.76 -21.55
N GLN A 169 -12.64 1.01 -20.24
CA GLN A 169 -11.46 1.41 -19.48
C GLN A 169 -10.94 0.20 -18.69
N LYS A 170 -10.19 -0.67 -19.37
CA LYS A 170 -9.62 -1.87 -18.76
C LYS A 170 -8.79 -1.56 -17.50
N LEU A 171 -9.11 -2.25 -16.41
CA LEU A 171 -8.32 -2.33 -15.19
C LEU A 171 -7.82 -3.75 -14.94
N VAL A 172 -6.64 -3.89 -14.33
CA VAL A 172 -6.22 -5.14 -13.67
C VAL A 172 -6.42 -4.95 -12.17
N ILE A 173 -7.38 -5.68 -11.60
CA ILE A 173 -7.74 -5.57 -10.19
C ILE A 173 -7.25 -6.83 -9.46
N VAL A 174 -6.49 -6.64 -8.39
CA VAL A 174 -5.97 -7.70 -7.53
C VAL A 174 -6.63 -7.57 -6.17
N VAL A 175 -7.50 -8.52 -5.85
CA VAL A 175 -8.20 -8.57 -4.56
C VAL A 175 -7.38 -9.45 -3.61
N LEU A 176 -7.02 -8.88 -2.46
CA LEU A 176 -6.37 -9.62 -1.37
C LEU A 176 -7.44 -9.97 -0.34
N ASP A 177 -7.81 -11.24 -0.31
CA ASP A 177 -8.81 -11.77 0.61
C ASP A 177 -8.14 -12.29 1.88
N ASN A 178 -8.29 -11.55 2.98
CA ASN A 178 -7.80 -11.98 4.31
C ASN A 178 -8.95 -12.27 5.27
N HIS A 179 -10.18 -12.39 4.76
CA HIS A 179 -11.40 -12.66 5.51
C HIS A 179 -11.75 -11.59 6.56
N GLY A 180 -11.58 -10.31 6.21
CA GLY A 180 -12.02 -9.17 7.01
C GLY A 180 -11.04 -7.98 7.02
N TYR A 181 -11.03 -7.24 8.13
CA TYR A 181 -10.18 -6.06 8.31
C TYR A 181 -8.86 -6.42 9.00
N GLY A 182 -8.01 -7.21 8.35
CA GLY A 182 -6.73 -7.67 8.92
C GLY A 182 -5.83 -6.56 9.47
N CYS A 183 -5.74 -5.42 8.76
CA CYS A 183 -4.99 -4.24 9.24
C CYS A 183 -5.49 -3.73 10.60
N ILE A 184 -6.80 -3.62 10.77
CA ILE A 184 -7.42 -3.11 12.01
C ILE A 184 -7.30 -4.17 13.10
N ASN A 185 -7.43 -5.45 12.77
CA ASN A 185 -7.22 -6.55 13.71
C ASN A 185 -5.81 -6.54 14.31
N ARG A 186 -4.78 -6.35 13.46
CA ARG A 186 -3.39 -6.25 13.90
C ARG A 186 -3.16 -5.01 14.76
N LEU A 187 -3.74 -3.86 14.38
CA LEU A 187 -3.63 -2.64 15.19
C LEU A 187 -4.27 -2.82 16.58
N GLN A 188 -5.46 -3.40 16.62
CA GLN A 188 -6.16 -3.68 17.88
C GLN A 188 -5.33 -4.57 18.80
N GLN A 189 -4.69 -5.60 18.24
CA GLN A 189 -3.77 -6.47 18.98
C GLN A 189 -2.49 -5.76 19.42
N ALA A 190 -1.92 -4.89 18.57
CA ALA A 190 -0.74 -4.09 18.92
C ALA A 190 -1.01 -3.12 20.09
N CYS A 191 -2.25 -2.65 20.25
CA CYS A 191 -2.70 -1.86 21.40
C CYS A 191 -3.06 -2.73 22.63
N GLY A 192 -2.78 -4.04 22.60
CA GLY A 192 -3.05 -4.99 23.69
C GLY A 192 -4.48 -5.51 23.74
N GLY A 193 -5.31 -5.22 22.73
CA GLY A 193 -6.66 -5.77 22.61
C GLY A 193 -6.67 -7.23 22.14
N ALA A 194 -7.64 -8.03 22.59
CA ALA A 194 -7.97 -9.29 21.95
C ALA A 194 -8.66 -9.05 20.60
N PRO A 195 -8.54 -9.93 19.59
CA PRO A 195 -9.31 -9.87 18.35
C PRO A 195 -10.83 -9.72 18.61
N PHE A 196 -11.49 -8.86 17.84
CA PHE A 196 -12.94 -8.59 17.99
C PHE A 196 -13.48 -7.90 16.73
N ASN A 197 -14.45 -8.53 16.06
CA ASN A 197 -15.24 -7.96 14.96
C ASN A 197 -14.46 -7.37 13.76
N ASN A 198 -13.17 -7.69 13.62
CA ASN A 198 -12.36 -7.26 12.48
C ASN A 198 -12.21 -8.38 11.44
N LEU A 199 -11.78 -9.56 11.86
CA LEU A 199 -11.81 -10.76 11.03
C LEU A 199 -13.15 -11.46 11.19
N PHE A 200 -13.63 -12.13 10.14
CA PHE A 200 -14.88 -12.89 10.22
C PHE A 200 -14.83 -13.99 11.28
N ALA A 201 -13.66 -14.60 11.50
CA ALA A 201 -13.44 -15.59 12.55
C ALA A 201 -13.68 -15.04 13.96
N ASP A 202 -13.38 -13.76 14.19
CA ASP A 202 -13.51 -13.07 15.49
C ASP A 202 -14.79 -12.23 15.61
N SER A 203 -15.70 -12.39 14.64
CA SER A 203 -16.97 -11.67 14.59
C SER A 203 -18.11 -12.48 15.19
N VAL A 204 -19.18 -11.81 15.62
CA VAL A 204 -20.42 -12.50 15.99
C VAL A 204 -21.02 -13.15 14.74
N GLN A 205 -21.11 -14.48 14.74
CA GLN A 205 -21.61 -15.24 13.60
C GLN A 205 -23.05 -15.70 13.82
N GLY A 206 -23.85 -15.64 12.75
CA GLY A 206 -25.17 -16.27 12.70
C GLY A 206 -25.07 -17.79 12.53
N ARG A 207 -26.22 -18.45 12.38
CA ARG A 207 -26.31 -19.92 12.25
C ARG A 207 -25.49 -20.50 11.09
N SER A 208 -25.35 -19.74 10.00
CA SER A 208 -24.63 -20.15 8.80
C SER A 208 -23.12 -19.89 8.85
N GLY A 209 -22.62 -19.32 9.95
CA GLY A 209 -21.22 -18.91 10.07
C GLY A 209 -20.87 -17.67 9.25
N ALA A 210 -19.57 -17.42 9.11
CA ALA A 210 -19.02 -16.38 8.24
C ALA A 210 -19.37 -16.64 6.74
N PRO A 211 -19.66 -15.59 5.96
CA PRO A 211 -19.88 -15.75 4.53
C PRO A 211 -18.58 -16.18 3.84
N LYS A 212 -18.71 -17.09 2.86
CA LYS A 212 -17.63 -17.40 1.92
C LYS A 212 -17.89 -16.65 0.63
N ILE A 213 -17.22 -15.53 0.46
CA ILE A 213 -17.45 -14.63 -0.67
C ILE A 213 -16.59 -15.09 -1.84
N ASP A 214 -17.22 -15.42 -2.96
CA ASP A 214 -16.50 -15.68 -4.21
C ASP A 214 -16.34 -14.35 -4.97
N PHE A 215 -15.21 -13.68 -4.73
CA PHE A 215 -14.92 -12.38 -5.35
C PHE A 215 -14.79 -12.46 -6.86
N ALA A 216 -14.23 -13.55 -7.39
CA ALA A 216 -14.14 -13.74 -8.84
C ALA A 216 -15.52 -13.94 -9.47
N ALA A 217 -16.38 -14.77 -8.88
CA ALA A 217 -17.76 -14.94 -9.35
C ALA A 217 -18.55 -13.62 -9.26
N HIS A 218 -18.35 -12.85 -8.19
CA HIS A 218 -18.96 -11.53 -8.05
C HIS A 218 -18.52 -10.55 -9.16
N ALA A 219 -17.22 -10.49 -9.44
CA ALA A 219 -16.69 -9.67 -10.54
C ALA A 219 -17.19 -10.15 -11.91
N ALA A 220 -17.24 -11.47 -12.13
CA ALA A 220 -17.74 -12.07 -13.37
C ALA A 220 -19.23 -11.77 -13.59
N ALA A 221 -20.03 -11.73 -12.53
CA ALA A 221 -21.44 -11.34 -12.60
C ALA A 221 -21.64 -9.89 -13.08
N MET A 222 -20.65 -9.02 -12.89
CA MET A 222 -20.62 -7.65 -13.45
C MET A 222 -20.06 -7.58 -14.87
N GLY A 223 -19.58 -8.70 -15.43
CA GLY A 223 -19.06 -8.80 -16.81
C GLY A 223 -17.54 -8.76 -16.94
N ALA A 224 -16.79 -8.68 -15.84
CA ALA A 224 -15.34 -8.76 -15.87
C ALA A 224 -14.86 -10.19 -16.18
N LEU A 225 -13.62 -10.32 -16.65
CA LEU A 225 -12.91 -11.60 -16.58
C LEU A 225 -12.41 -11.77 -15.14
N ALA A 226 -12.53 -12.95 -14.56
CA ALA A 226 -12.10 -13.13 -13.18
C ALA A 226 -11.74 -14.57 -12.84
N GLU A 227 -10.82 -14.73 -11.89
CA GLU A 227 -10.46 -16.03 -11.32
C GLU A 227 -9.94 -15.89 -9.88
N ASN A 228 -10.22 -16.91 -9.07
CA ASN A 228 -9.62 -17.09 -7.75
C ASN A 228 -8.35 -17.94 -7.89
N VAL A 229 -7.26 -17.51 -7.25
CA VAL A 229 -5.97 -18.21 -7.22
C VAL A 229 -5.52 -18.45 -5.78
N LYS A 230 -4.76 -19.50 -5.54
CA LYS A 230 -4.31 -19.90 -4.20
C LYS A 230 -2.83 -19.66 -3.96
N THR A 231 -2.04 -19.63 -5.02
CA THR A 231 -0.57 -19.55 -4.92
C THR A 231 0.00 -18.38 -5.69
N ILE A 232 1.21 -17.94 -5.31
CA ILE A 232 1.95 -16.92 -6.06
C ILE A 232 2.19 -17.33 -7.52
N ARG A 233 2.38 -18.62 -7.81
CA ARG A 233 2.56 -19.12 -9.18
C ARG A 233 1.28 -18.97 -10.01
N GLU A 234 0.14 -19.32 -9.43
CA GLU A 234 -1.17 -19.16 -10.07
C GLU A 234 -1.50 -17.67 -10.27
N LEU A 235 -1.19 -16.83 -9.28
CA LEU A 235 -1.31 -15.37 -9.37
C LEU A 235 -0.47 -14.81 -10.52
N GLU A 236 0.81 -15.17 -10.63
CA GLU A 236 1.66 -14.74 -11.75
C GLU A 236 1.11 -15.19 -13.11
N ALA A 237 0.52 -16.39 -13.20
CA ALA A 237 -0.09 -16.89 -14.42
C ALA A 237 -1.39 -16.15 -14.77
N ALA A 238 -2.24 -15.89 -13.78
CA ALA A 238 -3.47 -15.12 -13.90
C ALA A 238 -3.21 -13.68 -14.35
N LEU A 239 -2.21 -13.03 -13.75
CA LEU A 239 -1.85 -11.65 -14.09
C LEU A 239 -1.31 -11.52 -15.52
N LYS A 240 -0.64 -12.54 -16.07
CA LYS A 240 -0.27 -12.56 -17.49
C LYS A 240 -1.50 -12.58 -18.40
N ARG A 241 -2.54 -13.36 -18.04
CA ARG A 241 -3.83 -13.35 -18.75
C ARG A 241 -4.53 -12.01 -18.59
N ALA A 242 -4.55 -11.45 -17.37
CA ALA A 242 -5.12 -10.14 -17.10
C ALA A 242 -4.50 -9.02 -17.95
N ARG A 243 -3.16 -9.02 -18.09
CA ARG A 243 -2.45 -8.07 -18.95
C ARG A 243 -2.77 -8.28 -20.43
N ALA A 244 -2.97 -9.51 -20.89
CA ALA A 244 -3.33 -9.81 -22.28
C ALA A 244 -4.83 -9.60 -22.59
N ALA A 245 -5.69 -9.49 -21.58
CA ALA A 245 -7.11 -9.30 -21.75
C ALA A 245 -7.45 -7.95 -22.40
N ASP A 246 -8.57 -7.92 -23.09
CA ASP A 246 -9.16 -6.75 -23.74
C ASP A 246 -10.05 -5.91 -22.81
N ARG A 247 -10.55 -6.51 -21.72
CA ARG A 247 -11.42 -5.84 -20.74
C ARG A 247 -10.95 -6.05 -19.30
N THR A 248 -11.59 -5.37 -18.35
CA THR A 248 -11.27 -5.43 -16.92
C THR A 248 -11.18 -6.87 -16.42
N TYR A 249 -10.09 -7.15 -15.68
CA TYR A 249 -9.76 -8.47 -15.17
C TYR A 249 -9.53 -8.43 -13.66
N VAL A 250 -10.18 -9.31 -12.92
CA VAL A 250 -10.09 -9.40 -11.46
C VAL A 250 -9.42 -10.72 -11.06
N VAL A 251 -8.30 -10.65 -10.36
CA VAL A 251 -7.64 -11.81 -9.77
C VAL A 251 -7.77 -11.72 -8.26
N CYS A 252 -8.42 -12.71 -7.64
CA CYS A 252 -8.55 -12.77 -6.19
C CYS A 252 -7.57 -13.80 -5.63
N VAL A 253 -6.80 -13.40 -4.61
CA VAL A 253 -5.84 -14.27 -3.92
C VAL A 253 -6.09 -14.21 -2.42
N GLU A 254 -6.16 -15.38 -1.80
CA GLU A 254 -6.24 -15.48 -0.35
C GLU A 254 -4.89 -15.09 0.28
N THR A 255 -4.93 -14.32 1.35
CA THR A 255 -3.74 -13.77 2.02
C THR A 255 -3.78 -13.94 3.52
N ASP A 256 -2.60 -14.01 4.13
CA ASP A 256 -2.43 -14.17 5.56
C ASP A 256 -2.80 -12.87 6.30
N PRO A 257 -3.83 -12.88 7.19
CA PRO A 257 -4.22 -11.69 7.94
C PRO A 257 -3.25 -11.32 9.06
N ASN A 258 -2.22 -12.12 9.35
CA ASN A 258 -1.29 -11.91 10.47
C ASN A 258 0.12 -11.50 10.02
N ARG A 259 0.62 -12.05 8.91
CA ARG A 259 1.95 -11.71 8.39
C ARG A 259 1.97 -10.29 7.83
N THR A 260 3.05 -9.55 8.11
CA THR A 260 3.27 -8.20 7.58
C THR A 260 4.74 -7.98 7.21
N THR A 261 5.03 -6.90 6.48
CA THR A 261 6.39 -6.46 6.22
C THR A 261 7.00 -5.80 7.46
N GLU A 262 7.82 -6.56 8.20
CA GLU A 262 8.50 -6.12 9.43
C GLU A 262 9.60 -5.08 9.13
N GLU A 263 10.18 -5.14 7.94
CA GLU A 263 11.26 -4.24 7.54
C GLU A 263 10.77 -2.78 7.37
N GLY A 264 11.69 -1.85 7.59
CA GLY A 264 11.42 -0.41 7.54
C GLY A 264 11.37 0.27 8.91
N GLY A 265 11.40 -0.49 10.01
CA GLY A 265 11.76 -0.02 11.36
C GLY A 265 11.01 1.23 11.83
N TRP A 266 9.72 1.08 12.09
CA TRP A 266 8.86 2.16 12.54
C TRP A 266 7.92 1.66 13.64
N TRP A 267 7.40 2.62 14.39
CA TRP A 267 6.36 2.39 15.37
C TRP A 267 5.12 3.18 14.92
N TRP A 268 3.92 2.63 15.07
CA TRP A 268 2.71 3.38 14.78
C TRP A 268 2.33 4.15 16.04
N GLU A 269 2.37 5.48 16.01
CA GLU A 269 1.87 6.30 17.12
C GLU A 269 0.34 6.27 17.14
N VAL A 270 -0.22 5.17 17.65
CA VAL A 270 -1.64 5.04 17.97
C VAL A 270 -1.78 5.07 19.48
N ALA A 271 -2.63 5.97 19.97
CA ALA A 271 -2.84 6.13 21.40
C ALA A 271 -3.36 4.81 22.01
N VAL A 272 -2.62 4.30 22.99
CA VAL A 272 -3.04 3.14 23.79
C VAL A 272 -3.85 3.64 25.00
N PRO A 273 -4.98 2.98 25.35
CA PRO A 273 -5.79 3.37 26.50
C PRO A 273 -4.97 3.54 27.78
N GLU A 274 -5.22 4.62 28.51
CA GLU A 274 -4.55 4.90 29.78
C GLU A 274 -5.06 3.97 30.91
N VAL A 275 -6.33 3.58 30.86
CA VAL A 275 -6.96 2.70 31.85
C VAL A 275 -7.55 1.48 31.14
N SER A 276 -7.26 0.28 31.67
CA SER A 276 -7.81 -0.98 31.19
C SER A 276 -7.70 -2.05 32.27
N ASP A 277 -8.59 -3.03 32.28
CA ASP A 277 -8.46 -4.23 33.13
C ASP A 277 -7.54 -5.30 32.49
N ARG A 278 -7.03 -5.06 31.28
CA ARG A 278 -6.18 -6.00 30.54
C ARG A 278 -4.70 -5.70 30.74
N GLU A 279 -3.97 -6.67 31.28
CA GLU A 279 -2.52 -6.60 31.43
C GLU A 279 -1.78 -6.36 30.10
N SER A 280 -2.29 -6.94 29.00
CA SER A 280 -1.75 -6.73 27.65
C SER A 280 -1.81 -5.26 27.21
N VAL A 281 -2.87 -4.53 27.60
CA VAL A 281 -3.00 -3.10 27.33
C VAL A 281 -2.00 -2.30 28.17
N HIS A 282 -1.78 -2.66 29.43
CA HIS A 282 -0.75 -2.01 30.26
C HIS A 282 0.65 -2.17 29.67
N LYS A 283 0.99 -3.37 29.19
CA LYS A 283 2.26 -3.63 28.49
C LYS A 283 2.40 -2.80 27.22
N ALA A 284 1.35 -2.77 26.38
CA ALA A 284 1.33 -1.95 25.18
C ALA A 284 1.46 -0.45 25.51
N ARG A 285 0.84 0.01 26.60
CA ARG A 285 0.93 1.41 27.06
C ARG A 285 2.33 1.77 27.55
N ALA A 286 3.00 0.90 28.28
CA ALA A 286 4.38 1.13 28.70
C ALA A 286 5.32 1.26 27.49
N ALA A 287 5.19 0.34 26.52
CA ALA A 287 5.90 0.45 25.24
C ALA A 287 5.54 1.76 24.51
N TYR A 288 4.26 2.16 24.56
CA TYR A 288 3.78 3.43 24.01
C TYR A 288 4.57 4.63 24.59
N GLU A 289 4.63 4.73 25.90
CA GLU A 289 5.29 5.85 26.57
C GLU A 289 6.81 5.85 26.35
N ASP A 290 7.44 4.68 26.25
CA ASP A 290 8.84 4.55 25.87
C ASP A 290 9.11 5.08 24.46
N GLY A 291 8.27 4.71 23.48
CA GLY A 291 8.37 5.21 22.11
C GLY A 291 8.23 6.73 22.04
N LYS A 292 7.26 7.31 22.78
CA LYS A 292 7.09 8.77 22.90
C LYS A 292 8.32 9.46 23.50
N ARG A 293 8.97 8.87 24.50
CA ARG A 293 10.21 9.42 25.08
C ARG A 293 11.40 9.39 24.11
N GLN A 294 11.45 8.39 23.22
CA GLN A 294 12.53 8.22 22.25
C GLN A 294 12.30 8.98 20.94
N GLN A 295 11.10 9.53 20.72
CA GLN A 295 10.76 10.33 19.55
C GLN A 295 11.67 11.57 19.49
N LYS A 296 12.57 11.60 18.50
CA LYS A 296 13.46 12.73 18.28
C LYS A 296 12.65 13.90 17.70
N SER A 297 12.78 15.07 18.34
CA SER A 297 12.19 16.33 17.90
C SER A 297 12.93 16.98 16.74
#